data_AF-Q56GW2-F1
#
_entry.id   AF-Q56GW2-F1
#
_cell.length_a   1.000
_cell.length_b   1.000
_cell.length_c   1.000
_cell.angle_alpha   90.00
_cell.angle_beta   90.00
_cell.angle_gamma   90.00
#
_symmetry.space_group_name_H-M   'P 1'
#
loop_
_entity.id
_entity.type
_entity.pdbx_description
1 polymer ?
#
loop_
_entity_poly.entity_id
_entity_poly.type
_entity_poly.pdbx_seq_one_letter_code
_entity_poly.pdbx_strand_id
1 'polypeptide(L)' 'TAVALTAVRTEDRHSLEKVSDAVKTNYNERFDEIRKHWGGGIMGGKSQAKVAKMEKAKAKELRI' A
#
# COMPACT_ATOMS: atom_id res chain seq x y z
N THR A 1 14.34 1.73 14.76
CA THR A 1 14.99 0.48 15.19
C THR A 1 15.06 -0.47 14.02
N ALA A 2 16.18 -1.16 13.81
CA ALA A 2 16.37 -2.11 12.70
C ALA A 2 17.03 -3.40 13.21
N VAL A 3 16.75 -4.52 12.56
CA VAL A 3 17.30 -5.86 12.85
C VAL A 3 17.77 -6.49 11.54
N ALA A 4 18.88 -7.23 11.57
CA ALA A 4 19.42 -7.94 10.43
C ALA A 4 19.77 -9.39 10.82
N LEU A 5 19.40 -10.34 9.96
CA LEU A 5 19.79 -11.74 10.08
C LEU A 5 21.05 -11.97 9.24
N THR A 6 22.13 -12.40 9.86
CA THR A 6 23.41 -12.66 9.18
C THR A 6 23.66 -14.15 8.91
N ALA A 7 23.01 -15.04 9.66
CA ALA A 7 23.08 -16.48 9.49
C ALA A 7 21.79 -17.15 9.95
N VAL A 8 21.50 -18.33 9.39
CA VAL A 8 20.40 -19.21 9.80
C VAL A 8 20.87 -20.66 9.87
N ARG A 9 20.17 -21.49 10.65
CA ARG A 9 20.39 -22.93 10.64
C ARG A 9 20.00 -23.51 9.28
N THR A 10 20.60 -24.63 8.91
CA THR A 10 20.36 -25.26 7.60
C THR A 10 18.90 -25.64 7.38
N GLU A 11 18.21 -26.08 8.43
CA GLU A 11 16.77 -26.40 8.40
C GLU A 11 15.86 -25.20 8.05
N ASP A 12 16.28 -23.98 8.38
CA ASP A 12 15.49 -22.76 8.21
C ASP A 12 15.78 -22.05 6.87
N ARG A 13 16.79 -22.50 6.12
CA ARG A 13 17.30 -21.82 4.93
C ARG A 13 16.22 -21.60 3.86
N HIS A 14 15.44 -22.65 3.55
CA HIS A 14 14.40 -22.56 2.52
C HIS A 14 13.29 -21.59 2.90
N SER A 15 12.92 -21.55 4.18
CA SER A 15 11.94 -20.61 4.71
C SER A 15 12.41 -19.16 4.58
N LEU A 16 13.70 -18.89 4.88
CA LEU A 16 14.29 -17.57 4.71
C LEU A 16 14.33 -17.16 3.22
N GLU A 17 14.72 -18.07 2.32
CA GLU A 17 14.76 -17.80 0.87
C GLU A 17 13.38 -17.35 0.37
N LYS A 18 12.31 -18.09 0.72
CA LYS A 18 10.94 -17.73 0.35
C LYS A 18 10.50 -16.35 0.85
N VAL A 19 10.87 -15.99 2.08
CA VAL A 19 10.57 -14.65 2.63
C VAL A 19 11.39 -13.59 1.90
N SER A 20 12.66 -13.86 1.62
CA SER A 20 13.55 -12.92 0.96
C SER A 20 13.07 -12.57 -0.45
N ASP A 21 12.58 -13.55 -1.21
CA ASP A 21 12.01 -13.35 -2.54
C ASP A 21 10.75 -12.50 -2.48
N ALA A 22 9.83 -12.84 -1.55
CA ALA A 22 8.61 -12.06 -1.36
C ALA A 22 8.90 -10.60 -0.99
N VAL A 23 9.89 -10.35 -0.13
CA VAL A 23 10.29 -8.98 0.25
C VAL A 23 10.94 -8.25 -0.93
N LYS A 24 11.82 -8.92 -1.68
CA LYS A 24 12.50 -8.32 -2.83
C LYS A 24 11.50 -7.84 -3.89
N THR A 25 10.51 -8.67 -4.24
CA THR A 25 9.48 -8.30 -5.21
C THR A 25 8.58 -7.17 -4.71
N ASN A 26 8.23 -7.16 -3.43
CA ASN A 26 7.32 -6.14 -2.89
C ASN A 26 7.98 -4.78 -2.65
N TYR A 27 9.30 -4.73 -2.40
CA TYR A 27 10.00 -3.50 -2.01
C TYR A 27 11.11 -3.10 -2.98
N ASN A 28 12.09 -3.98 -3.22
CA ASN A 28 13.27 -3.63 -4.00
C ASN A 28 12.93 -3.43 -5.48
N GLU A 29 12.14 -4.33 -6.05
CA GLU A 29 11.71 -4.26 -7.46
C GLU A 29 10.72 -3.10 -7.70
N ARG A 30 9.98 -2.70 -6.66
CA ARG A 30 9.01 -1.58 -6.69
C ARG A 30 9.59 -0.26 -6.18
N PHE A 31 10.91 -0.16 -6.04
CA PHE A 31 11.56 1.01 -5.46
C PHE A 31 11.15 2.33 -6.14
N ASP A 32 11.12 2.37 -7.48
CA ASP A 32 10.77 3.59 -8.20
C ASP A 32 9.30 4.00 -8.06
N GLU A 33 8.39 3.02 -7.93
CA GLU A 33 6.98 3.27 -7.64
C GLU A 33 6.83 3.86 -6.24
N ILE A 34 7.42 3.20 -5.23
CA ILE A 34 7.36 3.62 -3.83
C ILE A 34 7.96 5.01 -3.65
N ARG A 35 9.10 5.31 -4.30
CA ARG A 35 9.76 6.62 -4.22
C ARG A 35 8.92 7.75 -4.79
N LYS A 36 8.13 7.48 -5.83
CA LYS A 36 7.26 8.48 -6.49
C LYS A 36 5.89 8.60 -5.84
N HIS A 37 5.48 7.61 -5.04
CA HIS A 37 4.18 7.61 -4.38
C HIS A 37 4.25 8.30 -3.02
N TRP A 38 3.55 9.42 -2.90
CA TRP A 38 3.44 10.17 -1.65
C TRP A 38 2.12 9.77 -0.98
N GLY A 39 2.21 9.29 0.26
CA GLY A 39 1.02 8.96 1.05
C GLY A 39 0.26 10.20 1.52
N GLY A 40 -0.86 9.97 2.22
CA GLY A 40 -1.71 11.04 2.74
C GLY A 40 -2.77 11.49 1.72
N GLY A 41 -3.37 12.65 1.95
CA GLY A 41 -4.44 13.19 1.10
C GLY A 41 -5.80 12.47 1.24
N ILE A 42 -5.90 11.47 2.13
CA ILE A 42 -7.16 10.78 2.41
C ILE A 42 -7.99 11.64 3.36
N MET A 43 -9.11 12.15 2.86
CA MET A 43 -10.07 12.90 3.66
C MET A 43 -10.73 12.02 4.72
N GLY A 44 -11.05 12.59 5.88
CA GLY A 44 -11.80 11.88 6.92
C GLY A 44 -13.19 11.44 6.44
N GLY A 45 -13.68 10.32 6.98
CA GLY A 45 -14.92 9.69 6.51
C GLY A 45 -16.16 10.60 6.52
N LYS A 46 -16.28 11.52 7.50
CA LYS A 46 -17.37 12.51 7.53
C LYS A 46 -17.34 13.44 6.30
N SER A 47 -16.15 13.87 5.89
CA SER A 47 -15.96 14.74 4.72
C SER A 47 -16.28 13.97 3.43
N GLN A 48 -15.77 12.74 3.30
CA GLN A 48 -16.05 11.87 2.15
C GLN A 48 -17.56 11.61 1.99
N ALA A 49 -18.28 11.33 3.08
CA ALA A 49 -19.73 11.12 3.05
C ALA A 49 -20.50 12.36 2.58
N LYS A 50 -20.06 13.56 2.99
CA LYS A 50 -20.64 14.83 2.51
C LYS A 50 -20.42 15.00 1.01
N VAL A 51 -19.20 14.77 0.52
CA VAL A 51 -18.86 14.85 -0.92
C VAL A 51 -19.71 13.87 -1.73
N ALA A 52 -19.79 12.61 -1.30
CA ALA A 52 -20.59 11.57 -1.97
C ALA A 52 -22.09 11.93 -2.05
N LYS A 53 -22.66 12.52 -0.99
CA LYS A 53 -24.06 12.99 -1.00
C LYS A 53 -24.26 14.10 -2.03
N MET A 54 -23.34 15.05 -2.12
CA MET A 54 -23.39 16.15 -3.09
C MET A 54 -23.23 15.63 -4.53
N GLU A 55 -22.29 14.72 -4.78
CA GLU A 55 -22.08 14.11 -6.10
C GLU A 55 -23.31 13.33 -6.57
N LYS A 56 -23.95 12.56 -5.66
CA LYS A 56 -25.20 11.85 -5.97
C LYS A 56 -26.33 12.80 -6.36
N ALA A 57 -26.44 13.95 -5.71
CA ALA A 57 -27.45 14.97 -6.04
C ALA A 57 -27.17 15.57 -7.43
N LYS A 58 -25.92 16.00 -7.69
CA LYS A 58 -25.51 16.53 -9.00
C LYS A 58 -25.74 15.54 -10.14
N ALA A 59 -25.42 14.26 -9.92
CA ALA A 59 -25.64 13.21 -10.90
C ALA A 59 -27.13 12.96 -11.18
N LYS A 60 -28.02 13.24 -10.23
CA LYS A 60 -29.47 13.16 -10.43
C LYS A 60 -29.97 14.35 -11.25
N GLU A 61 -29.45 15.55 -11.00
CA GLU A 61 -29.81 16.77 -11.74
C GLU A 61 -29.31 16.74 -13.19
N LEU A 62 -28.11 16.20 -13.44
CA LEU A 62 -27.53 16.09 -14.80
C LEU A 62 -28.22 15.03 -15.67
N ARG A 63 -29.03 14.14 -15.06
CA ARG A 63 -29.80 13.10 -15.76
C ARG A 63 -31.21 13.55 -16.16
N ILE A 64 -31.59 14.77 -15.80
CA ILE A 64 -32.80 15.46 -16.25
C ILE A 64 -32.42 16.32 -17.45
#